data_AF-A0A2D1U2B5-F1
#
_entry.id   AF-A0A2D1U2B5-F1
#
_cell.length_a   1.000
_cell.length_b   1.000
_cell.length_c   1.000
_cell.angle_alpha   90.00
_cell.angle_beta   90.00
_cell.angle_gamma   90.00
#
_symmetry.space_group_name_H-M   'P 1'
#
loop_
_entity.id
_entity.type
_entity.pdbx_description
1 polymer ?
#
loop_
_entity_poly.entity_id
_entity_poly.type
_entity_poly.pdbx_seq_one_letter_code
_entity_poly.pdbx_strand_id
1 'polypeptide(L)'
;MEIFIQGKEVFFSEWGSDEQIRLHSEQLVVDVIDIMLKKELYTMPVFYNTRQIGVIQFKDLISFITHKEYGESLIYHKLNYNLESVLVMLAQKTEPTCLV
;
A
#
# COMPACT_ATOMS: atom_id res chain seq x y z
N MET A 1 20.30 -5.60 -11.15
CA MET A 1 20.92 -6.39 -10.08
C MET A 1 19.87 -6.64 -9.01
N GLU A 2 19.52 -7.89 -8.75
CA GLU A 2 18.50 -8.27 -7.76
C GLU A 2 19.09 -8.20 -6.35
N ILE A 3 18.51 -7.39 -5.47
CA ILE A 3 18.93 -7.35 -4.05
C ILE A 3 17.84 -8.03 -3.22
N PHE A 4 18.18 -9.20 -2.69
CA PHE A 4 17.33 -9.97 -1.81
C PHE A 4 17.48 -9.47 -0.37
N ILE A 5 16.44 -8.86 0.19
CA ILE A 5 16.33 -8.64 1.63
C ILE A 5 15.11 -9.41 2.13
N GLN A 6 15.36 -10.44 2.94
CA GLN A 6 14.33 -11.25 3.63
C GLN A 6 13.19 -11.79 2.74
N GLY A 7 13.51 -12.36 1.58
CA GLY A 7 12.55 -13.16 0.81
C GLY A 7 11.39 -12.39 0.18
N LYS A 8 11.48 -11.06 0.08
CA LYS A 8 10.53 -10.23 -0.70
C LYS A 8 11.29 -9.52 -1.81
N GLU A 9 10.86 -9.77 -3.05
CA GLU A 9 11.42 -9.11 -4.23
C GLU A 9 11.15 -7.60 -4.16
N VAL A 10 12.21 -6.82 -4.03
CA VAL A 10 12.16 -5.37 -4.23
C VAL A 10 12.71 -5.11 -5.62
N PHE A 11 11.84 -4.73 -6.56
CA PHE A 11 12.23 -4.47 -7.94
C PHE A 11 12.97 -3.14 -8.05
N PHE A 12 14.28 -3.19 -8.32
CA PHE A 12 15.09 -2.06 -8.73
C PHE A 12 15.16 -2.03 -10.26
N SER A 13 14.58 -1.02 -10.91
CA SER A 13 14.84 -0.80 -12.33
C SER A 13 16.16 -0.04 -12.48
N GLU A 14 17.16 -0.68 -13.09
CA GLU A 14 18.32 0.01 -13.66
C GLU A 14 17.86 0.93 -14.81
N TRP A 15 18.62 1.99 -15.09
CA TRP A 15 18.41 3.11 -16.04
C TRP A 15 17.81 4.39 -15.41
N GLY A 16 18.70 5.29 -14.98
CA GLY A 16 18.41 6.67 -14.58
C GLY A 16 18.51 6.88 -13.08
N SER A 17 19.25 7.91 -12.67
CA SER A 17 19.68 8.23 -11.30
C SER A 17 18.55 8.73 -10.38
N ASP A 18 17.48 7.97 -10.22
CA ASP A 18 16.48 8.13 -9.15
C ASP A 18 15.96 6.73 -8.79
N GLU A 19 16.30 6.22 -7.61
CA GLU A 19 15.70 4.99 -7.06
C GLU A 19 14.20 5.22 -6.87
N GLN A 20 13.41 4.95 -7.91
CA GLN A 20 11.96 5.05 -7.81
C GLN A 20 11.45 3.86 -7.01
N ILE A 21 11.16 4.08 -5.74
CA ILE A 21 10.58 3.07 -4.86
C ILE A 21 9.16 2.76 -5.34
N ARG A 22 8.90 1.49 -5.66
CA ARG A 22 7.60 0.99 -6.13
C ARG A 22 7.04 -0.01 -5.14
N LEU A 23 5.73 0.07 -4.90
CA LEU A 23 5.04 -0.90 -4.04
C LEU A 23 4.44 -2.01 -4.90
N HIS A 24 4.64 -3.26 -4.51
CA HIS A 24 4.00 -4.41 -5.14
C HIS A 24 2.66 -4.70 -4.46
N SER A 25 1.64 -5.09 -5.24
CA SER A 25 0.28 -5.29 -4.74
C SER A 25 0.15 -6.39 -3.68
N GLU A 26 1.08 -7.33 -3.67
CA GLU A 26 1.16 -8.44 -2.71
C GLU A 26 1.91 -8.07 -1.41
N GLN A 27 2.53 -6.90 -1.33
CA GLN A 27 3.18 -6.44 -0.09
C GLN A 27 2.14 -6.22 1.00
N LEU A 28 2.53 -6.56 2.23
CA LEU A 28 1.66 -6.40 3.38
C LEU A 28 1.62 -4.94 3.81
N VAL A 29 0.49 -4.51 4.37
CA VAL A 29 0.30 -3.16 4.90
C VAL A 29 1.40 -2.78 5.90
N VAL A 30 1.85 -3.71 6.74
CA VAL A 30 2.94 -3.46 7.70
C VAL A 30 4.25 -3.08 7.02
N ASP A 31 4.63 -3.77 5.94
CA ASP A 31 5.87 -3.50 5.22
C ASP A 31 5.80 -2.14 4.51
N VAL A 32 4.63 -1.84 3.94
CA VAL A 32 4.40 -0.60 3.21
C VAL A 32 4.46 0.60 4.15
N ILE A 33 3.85 0.51 5.34
CA ILE A 33 3.92 1.54 6.37
C ILE A 33 5.38 1.77 6.78
N ASP A 34 6.15 0.70 6.99
CA ASP A 34 7.56 0.80 7.35
C ASP A 34 8.39 1.49 6.25
N ILE A 35 8.18 1.14 4.98
CA ILE A 35 8.83 1.79 3.83
C ILE A 35 8.46 3.28 3.76
N MET A 36 7.18 3.60 3.84
CA MET A 36 6.67 4.98 3.75
C MET A 36 7.24 5.86 4.87
N LEU A 37 7.30 5.35 6.10
CA LEU A 37 7.86 6.06 7.25
C LEU A 37 9.38 6.25 7.13
N LYS A 38 10.13 5.21 6.76
CA LYS A 38 11.60 5.28 6.64
C LYS A 38 12.06 6.22 5.53
N LYS A 39 11.25 6.39 4.50
CA LYS A 39 11.58 7.18 3.30
C LYS A 39 10.84 8.52 3.25
N GLU A 40 10.01 8.81 4.25
CA GLU A 40 9.15 10.01 4.30
C GLU A 40 8.27 10.18 3.04
N LEU A 41 7.80 9.05 2.48
CA LEU A 41 6.97 9.01 1.27
C LEU A 41 5.51 8.79 1.65
N TYR A 42 4.66 9.79 1.43
CA TYR A 42 3.26 9.76 1.85
C TYR A 42 2.26 9.37 0.77
N THR A 43 2.71 9.28 -0.49
CA THR A 43 1.90 8.87 -1.64
C THR A 43 2.78 8.01 -2.54
N MET A 44 2.35 6.79 -2.82
CA MET A 44 3.13 5.84 -3.62
C MET A 44 2.27 5.10 -4.64
N PRO A 45 2.78 4.87 -5.86
CA PRO A 45 2.12 4.01 -6.84
C PRO A 45 2.23 2.54 -6.44
N VAL A 46 1.15 1.78 -6.69
CA VAL A 46 1.08 0.33 -6.46
C VAL A 46 1.06 -0.40 -7.79
N PHE A 47 1.87 -1.44 -7.91
CA PHE A 47 2.07 -2.22 -9.13
C PHE A 47 1.73 -3.69 -8.93
N TYR A 48 1.20 -4.31 -9.98
CA TYR A 48 1.20 -5.75 -10.16
C TYR A 48 2.09 -6.06 -11.36
N ASN A 49 3.18 -6.79 -11.15
CA ASN A 49 4.27 -6.91 -12.14
C ASN A 49 4.74 -5.52 -12.62
N THR A 50 4.61 -5.24 -13.92
CA THR A 50 5.01 -3.97 -14.54
C THR A 50 3.88 -2.95 -14.67
N ARG A 51 2.65 -3.31 -14.29
CA ARG A 51 1.46 -2.47 -14.47
C ARG A 51 1.12 -1.74 -13.17
N GLN A 52 0.99 -0.42 -13.23
CA GLN A 52 0.42 0.35 -12.13
C GLN A 52 -1.08 0.05 -12.01
N ILE A 53 -1.50 -0.42 -10.84
CA ILE A 53 -2.89 -0.80 -10.55
C ILE A 53 -3.58 0.20 -9.63
N GLY A 54 -2.82 1.09 -8.98
CA GLY A 54 -3.38 2.09 -8.08
C GLY A 54 -2.36 3.07 -7.53
N VAL A 55 -2.83 3.93 -6.64
CA VAL A 55 -2.02 4.85 -5.84
C VAL A 55 -2.53 4.73 -4.42
N ILE A 56 -1.63 4.61 -3.45
CA ILE A 56 -1.97 4.57 -2.04
C ILE A 56 -1.37 5.78 -1.32
N GLN A 57 -2.18 6.47 -0.52
CA GLN A 57 -1.71 7.51 0.38
C GLN A 57 -1.57 6.93 1.79
N PHE A 58 -0.59 7.41 2.54
CA PHE A 58 -0.38 7.00 3.92
C PHE A 58 -1.64 7.20 4.77
N LYS A 59 -2.36 8.31 4.57
CA LYS A 59 -3.62 8.60 5.27
C LYS A 59 -4.70 7.54 4.99
N ASP A 60 -4.72 6.94 3.80
CA ASP A 60 -5.70 5.92 3.41
C ASP A 60 -5.38 4.61 4.13
N LEU A 61 -4.09 4.27 4.28
CA LEU A 61 -3.63 3.13 5.10
C LEU A 61 -3.98 3.34 6.58
N ILE A 62 -3.74 4.53 7.14
CA ILE A 62 -4.11 4.84 8.52
C ILE A 62 -5.63 4.76 8.72
N SER A 63 -6.40 5.33 7.79
CA SER A 63 -7.87 5.21 7.81
C SER A 63 -8.31 3.74 7.75
N PHE A 64 -7.69 2.94 6.89
CA PHE A 64 -7.96 1.51 6.77
C PHE A 64 -7.72 0.75 8.08
N ILE A 65 -6.54 0.89 8.69
CA ILE A 65 -6.17 0.16 9.91
C ILE A 65 -6.97 0.62 11.14
N THR A 66 -7.31 1.91 11.23
CA THR A 66 -8.04 2.47 12.37
C THR A 66 -9.55 2.34 12.25
N HIS A 67 -10.07 2.00 11.07
CA HIS A 67 -11.50 1.78 10.86
C HIS A 67 -12.01 0.64 11.76
N LYS A 68 -13.06 0.89 12.54
CA LYS A 68 -13.69 -0.12 13.39
C LYS A 68 -14.83 -0.79 12.62
N GLU A 69 -14.72 -2.10 12.42
CA GLU A 69 -15.83 -2.93 11.97
C GLU A 69 -16.38 -3.62 13.22
N TYR A 70 -17.66 -3.35 13.55
CA TYR A 70 -18.42 -4.08 14.56
C TYR A 70 -17.73 -4.32 15.92
N GLY A 71 -17.23 -3.26 16.55
CA GLY A 71 -16.99 -3.24 18.00
C GLY A 71 -15.56 -3.56 18.47
N GLU A 72 -14.75 -4.30 17.70
CA GLU A 72 -13.35 -4.57 18.07
C GLU A 72 -12.35 -4.08 17.02
N SER A 73 -11.28 -3.46 17.49
CA SER A 73 -10.22 -2.92 16.63
C SER A 73 -9.22 -4.02 16.30
N LEU A 74 -9.49 -4.77 15.21
CA LEU A 74 -8.62 -5.84 14.71
C LEU A 74 -7.39 -5.30 13.95
N ILE A 75 -6.73 -4.26 14.47
CA ILE A 75 -5.58 -3.59 13.82
C ILE A 75 -4.53 -4.62 13.39
N TYR A 76 -4.21 -5.58 14.25
CA TYR A 76 -3.22 -6.62 13.98
C TYR A 76 -3.57 -7.48 12.76
N HIS A 77 -4.86 -7.73 12.51
CA HIS A 77 -5.28 -8.44 11.31
C HIS A 77 -5.12 -7.57 10.07
N LYS A 78 -5.45 -6.28 10.18
CA LYS A 78 -5.37 -5.31 9.07
C LYS A 78 -3.94 -5.05 8.58
N LEU A 79 -2.96 -5.18 9.47
CA LEU A 79 -1.54 -5.09 9.11
C LEU A 79 -1.06 -6.22 8.19
N ASN A 80 -1.75 -7.36 8.19
CA ASN A 80 -1.45 -8.53 7.37
C ASN A 80 -2.22 -8.56 6.04
N TYR A 81 -2.97 -7.50 5.70
CA TYR A 81 -3.60 -7.40 4.38
C TYR A 81 -2.55 -7.02 3.33
N ASN A 82 -2.76 -7.48 2.10
CA ASN A 82 -1.99 -7.00 0.96
C ASN A 82 -2.58 -5.70 0.39
N LEU A 83 -1.79 -4.95 -0.38
CA LEU A 83 -2.23 -3.68 -0.95
C LEU A 83 -3.37 -3.83 -1.96
N GLU A 84 -3.44 -4.94 -2.70
CA GLU A 84 -4.55 -5.21 -3.61
C GLU A 84 -5.89 -5.20 -2.86
N SER A 85 -5.98 -5.92 -1.75
CA SER A 85 -7.20 -5.97 -0.92
C SER A 85 -7.56 -4.60 -0.37
N VAL A 86 -6.56 -3.83 0.07
CA VAL A 86 -6.78 -2.47 0.56
C VAL A 86 -7.33 -1.57 -0.55
N LEU A 87 -6.77 -1.61 -1.75
CA LEU A 87 -7.25 -0.82 -2.89
C LEU A 87 -8.71 -1.14 -3.23
N VAL A 88 -9.08 -2.43 -3.23
CA VAL A 88 -10.46 -2.85 -3.45
C VAL A 88 -11.39 -2.29 -2.37
N MET A 89 -11.00 -2.39 -1.09
CA MET A 89 -11.80 -1.87 0.02
C MET A 89 -11.92 -0.35 0.02
N LEU A 90 -10.88 0.36 -0.39
CA LEU A 90 -10.92 1.82 -0.55
C LEU A 90 -11.83 2.24 -1.70
N ALA A 91 -11.78 1.53 -2.84
CA ALA A 91 -12.66 1.79 -3.98
C ALA A 91 -14.15 1.58 -3.66
N GLN A 92 -14.47 0.63 -2.78
CA GLN A 92 -15.84 0.39 -2.31
C GLN A 92 -16.34 1.45 -1.32
N LYS A 93 -15.45 2.14 -0.60
CA LYS A 93 -15.83 3.24 0.31
C LYS A 93 -16.21 4.53 -0.42
N THR A 94 -15.79 4.68 -1.68
CA THR A 94 -16.20 5.77 -2.56
C THR A 94 -17.54 5.48 -3.25
N GLU A 95 -18.62 5.39 -2.48
CA GLU A 95 -19.98 5.56 -3.02
C GLU A 95 -20.25 7.07 -3.25
N PRO A 96 -21.00 7.46 -4.28
CA PRO A 96 -21.12 8.85 -4.70
C PRO A 96 -21.84 9.67 -3.63
N THR A 97 -21.26 10.82 -3.29
CA THR A 97 -21.99 11.87 -2.58
C THR A 97 -23.23 12.21 -3.42
N CYS A 98 -24.40 11.71 -3.03
CA CYS A 98 -25.66 12.17 -3.59
C CYS A 98 -25.70 13.69 -3.38
N LEU A 99 -25.61 14.43 -4.48
CA LEU A 99 -25.86 15.86 -4.52
C LEU A 99 -27.30 16.07 -4.10
N VAL A 100 -27.48 16.78 -2.97
CA VAL A 100 -28.76 17.31 -2.50
C VAL A 100 -29.08 18.58 -3.27
#